data_AF-A0A645IBA8-F1
#
_entry.id   AF-A0A645IBA8-F1
#
_cell.length_a   1.000
_cell.length_b   1.000
_cell.length_c   1.000
_cell.angle_alpha   90.00
_cell.angle_beta   90.00
_cell.angle_gamma   90.00
#
_symmetry.space_group_name_H-M   'P 1'
#
loop_
_entity.id
_entity.type
_entity.pdbx_description
1 polymer ?
#
loop_
_entity_poly.entity_id
_entity_poly.type
_entity_poly.pdbx_seq_one_letter_code
_entity_poly.pdbx_strand_id
1 'polypeptide(L)' 'MNVVEKKMKLTSKKDFLKCFDRATPGSRWNGNYYTDLGTGVTSKNLMLIYQDTYIFGKGFMGVADVKVPEKYRKIR' A
#
# COMPACT_ATOMS: atom_id res chain seq x y z
N MET A 1 -5.53 16.13 -6.47
CA MET A 1 -4.46 15.63 -5.59
C MET A 1 -3.85 16.85 -4.94
N ASN A 2 -4.27 17.23 -3.73
CA ASN A 2 -4.02 18.60 -3.24
C ASN A 2 -3.45 18.57 -1.81
N VAL A 3 -2.18 18.16 -1.69
CA VAL A 3 -1.43 18.21 -0.43
C VAL A 3 -1.12 19.66 -0.04
N VAL A 4 -0.79 20.50 -1.03
CA VAL A 4 -0.50 21.94 -0.84
C VAL A 4 -1.72 22.69 -0.28
N GLU A 5 -2.92 22.34 -0.72
CA GLU A 5 -4.18 22.91 -0.20
C GLU A 5 -4.64 22.28 1.12
N LYS A 6 -3.82 21.45 1.76
CA LYS A 6 -4.12 20.75 3.03
C LYS A 6 -5.36 19.84 2.99
N LYS A 7 -5.83 19.45 1.81
CA LYS A 7 -6.96 18.50 1.64
C LYS A 7 -6.55 17.03 1.71
N MET A 8 -5.25 16.77 1.65
CA MET A 8 -4.64 15.43 1.71
C MET A 8 -3.31 15.53 2.48
N LYS A 9 -2.91 14.46 3.15
CA LYS A 9 -1.62 14.38 3.85
C LYS A 9 -0.64 13.50 3.08
N LEU A 10 0.55 14.03 2.79
CA LEU A 10 1.59 13.33 2.00
C LEU A 10 1.91 11.92 2.52
N THR A 11 1.97 11.77 3.85
CA THR A 11 2.33 10.51 4.49
C THR A 11 1.12 9.66 4.87
N SER A 12 -0.09 10.01 4.45
CA SER A 12 -1.31 9.25 4.75
C SER A 12 -1.52 8.12 3.75
N LYS A 13 -1.51 6.87 4.23
CA LYS A 13 -1.87 5.69 3.42
C LYS A 13 -3.23 5.85 2.75
N LYS A 14 -4.22 6.34 3.49
CA LYS A 14 -5.60 6.51 2.97
C LYS A 14 -5.63 7.51 1.81
N ASP A 15 -4.97 8.65 1.96
CA ASP A 15 -4.97 9.68 0.92
C ASP A 15 -4.16 9.21 -0.29
N PHE A 16 -3.05 8.50 -0.06
CA PHE A 16 -2.25 7.90 -1.11
C PHE A 16 -3.06 6.89 -1.95
N LEU A 17 -3.72 5.93 -1.31
CA LEU A 17 -4.55 4.93 -2.02
C LEU A 17 -5.71 5.58 -2.78
N LYS A 18 -6.34 6.61 -2.22
CA LYS A 18 -7.38 7.40 -2.93
C LYS A 18 -6.85 8.06 -4.21
N CYS A 19 -5.57 8.43 -4.24
CA CYS A 19 -4.96 9.00 -5.44
C CYS A 19 -4.75 7.92 -6.52
N PHE A 20 -4.28 6.74 -6.13
CA PHE A 20 -4.09 5.62 -7.06
C PHE A 20 -5.41 5.14 -7.66
N ASP A 21 -6.45 5.03 -6.83
CA ASP A 21 -7.81 4.67 -7.28
C ASP A 21 -8.35 5.70 -8.30
N ARG A 22 -8.18 7.00 -8.03
CA ARG A 22 -8.58 8.06 -8.98
C ARG A 22 -7.77 8.04 -10.28
N ALA A 23 -6.47 7.76 -10.20
CA ALA A 23 -5.58 7.74 -11.36
C ALA A 23 -5.76 6.47 -12.22
N THR A 24 -6.17 5.36 -11.60
CA THR A 24 -6.35 4.06 -12.25
C THR A 24 -7.66 3.38 -11.82
N PRO A 25 -8.82 3.91 -12.26
CA PRO A 25 -10.12 3.39 -11.86
C PRO A 25 -10.27 1.90 -12.17
N GLY A 26 -10.82 1.14 -11.22
CA GLY A 26 -11.02 -0.32 -11.35
C GLY A 26 -9.81 -1.17 -10.97
N SER A 27 -8.63 -0.56 -10.74
CA SER A 27 -7.49 -1.27 -10.16
C SER A 27 -7.66 -1.40 -8.64
N ARG A 28 -7.36 -2.57 -8.08
CA ARG A 28 -7.31 -2.76 -6.63
C ARG A 28 -5.89 -2.51 -6.12
N TRP A 29 -5.79 -1.62 -5.13
CA TRP A 29 -4.53 -1.20 -4.52
C TRP A 29 -4.57 -1.40 -3.01
N ASN A 30 -3.45 -1.83 -2.44
CA ASN A 30 -3.18 -1.78 -1.01
C ASN A 30 -1.72 -1.36 -0.79
N GLY A 31 -1.33 -1.15 0.45
CA GLY A 31 0.05 -0.80 0.77
C GLY A 31 0.29 -0.69 2.26
N ASN A 32 1.54 -0.70 2.71
CA ASN A 32 1.89 -0.50 4.12
C ASN A 32 3.19 0.30 4.20
N TYR A 33 3.39 0.98 5.33
CA TYR A 33 4.67 1.64 5.58
C TYR A 33 5.77 0.60 5.76
N TYR A 34 6.94 0.87 5.19
CA TYR A 34 8.11 0.05 5.42
C TYR A 34 8.49 0.07 6.91
N THR A 35 8.73 -1.12 7.45
CA THR A 35 9.29 -1.30 8.79
C THR A 35 10.62 -2.00 8.63
N ASP A 36 11.69 -1.35 9.07
CA ASP A 36 13.00 -1.97 9.15
C ASP A 36 12.99 -3.03 10.25
N LEU A 37 13.28 -4.30 9.91
CA LEU A 37 13.22 -5.40 10.88
C LEU A 37 14.45 -5.45 11.79
N GLY A 38 15.58 -4.86 11.39
CA GLY A 38 16.80 -4.80 12.23
C GLY A 38 16.68 -3.79 13.36
N THR A 39 16.00 -2.67 13.11
CA THR A 39 15.83 -1.55 14.06
C THR A 39 14.42 -1.43 14.63
N GLY A 40 13.41 -2.02 13.99
CA GLY A 40 12.00 -1.87 14.34
C GLY A 40 11.36 -0.53 13.92
N VAL A 41 12.11 0.36 13.28
CA VAL A 41 11.64 1.70 12.91
C VAL A 41 10.71 1.62 11.70
N THR A 42 9.54 2.26 11.82
CA THR A 42 8.57 2.39 10.71
C THR A 42 8.70 3.74 10.02
N SER A 43 9.02 3.72 8.72
CA SER A 43 9.22 4.91 7.89
C SER A 43 7.92 5.33 7.19
N LYS A 44 7.26 6.38 7.68
CA LYS A 44 5.99 6.87 7.11
C LYS A 44 6.12 7.52 5.73
N ASN A 45 7.34 7.86 5.31
CA ASN A 45 7.66 8.40 3.98
C ASN A 45 7.95 7.30 2.95
N LEU A 46 8.10 6.04 3.36
CA LEU A 46 8.36 4.91 2.47
C LEU A 46 7.17 3.96 2.49
N MET A 47 6.38 3.98 1.42
CA MET A 47 5.18 3.15 1.27
C MET A 47 5.46 1.99 0.32
N LEU A 48 5.26 0.78 0.82
CA LEU A 48 5.20 -0.43 0.01
C LEU A 48 3.80 -0.55 -0.58
N ILE A 49 3.70 -0.81 -1.88
CA ILE A 49 2.44 -0.82 -2.62
C ILE A 49 2.21 -2.22 -3.20
N TYR A 50 0.98 -2.68 -3.14
CA TYR A 50 0.52 -3.92 -3.72
C TYR A 50 -0.59 -3.59 -4.72
N GLN A 51 -0.38 -3.95 -5.98
CA GLN A 51 -1.40 -3.88 -7.03
C GLN A 51 -1.98 -5.27 -7.24
N ASP A 52 -3.30 -5.38 -7.30
CA ASP A 52 -3.92 -6.63 -7.71
C ASP A 52 -3.73 -6.85 -9.21
N THR A 53 -2.83 -7.76 -9.55
CA THR A 53 -2.55 -8.11 -10.94
C THR A 53 -3.59 -9.08 -11.46
N TYR A 54 -4.14 -8.79 -12.63
CA TYR A 54 -4.95 -9.72 -13.38
C TYR A 54 -4.06 -10.64 -14.22
N ILE A 55 -4.24 -11.95 -14.06
CA ILE A 55 -3.61 -12.94 -14.94
C ILE A 55 -4.66 -13.40 -15.95
N PHE A 56 -4.35 -13.24 -17.24
CA PHE A 56 -5.25 -13.62 -18.32
C PHE A 56 -5.68 -15.08 -18.21
N GLY A 57 -7.00 -15.32 -18.21
CA GLY A 57 -7.60 -16.64 -18.06
C GLY A 57 -7.61 -17.23 -16.65
N LYS A 58 -6.98 -16.56 -15.65
CA LYS A 58 -6.96 -17.02 -14.24
C LYS A 58 -7.64 -16.07 -13.26
N GLY A 59 -7.87 -14.82 -13.66
CA GLY A 59 -8.50 -13.82 -12.81
C GLY A 59 -7.47 -12.99 -12.03
N PHE A 60 -7.99 -12.21 -11.09
CA PHE A 60 -7.16 -11.40 -10.18
C PHE A 60 -6.52 -12.27 -9.09
N MET A 61 -5.29 -11.92 -8.69
CA MET A 61 -4.56 -12.67 -7.67
C MET A 61 -5.06 -12.42 -6.23
N GLY A 62 -5.85 -11.37 -5.99
CA GLY A 62 -6.37 -11.03 -4.66
C GLY A 62 -5.30 -10.49 -3.72
N VAL A 63 -4.13 -10.09 -4.24
CA VAL A 63 -2.99 -9.63 -3.42
C VAL A 63 -3.28 -8.33 -2.66
N ALA A 64 -4.22 -7.53 -3.15
CA ALA A 64 -4.66 -6.32 -2.45
C ALA A 64 -5.39 -6.63 -1.13
N ASP A 65 -5.98 -7.82 -0.97
CA ASP A 65 -6.76 -8.21 0.21
C ASP A 65 -5.93 -9.00 1.24
N VAL A 66 -4.66 -9.27 0.93
CA VAL A 66 -3.77 -10.07 1.79
C VAL A 66 -3.39 -9.29 3.05
N LYS A 67 -3.67 -9.90 4.21
CA LYS A 67 -3.13 -9.45 5.50
C LYS A 67 -1.81 -10.14 5.76
N VAL A 68 -0.72 -9.36 5.88
CA VAL A 68 0.61 -9.90 6.21
C VAL A 68 0.59 -10.47 7.64
N PRO A 69 0.88 -11.77 7.84
CA PRO A 69 0.89 -12.37 9.17
C PRO A 69 2.00 -11.80 10.06
N GLU A 70 1.71 -11.58 11.35
CA GLU A 70 2.66 -10.99 12.30
C GLU A 70 3.96 -11.80 12.46
N LYS A 71 3.91 -13.13 12.28
CA LYS A 71 5.07 -14.01 12.40
C LYS A 71 6.24 -13.56 11.51
N TYR A 72 5.95 -12.99 10.34
CA TYR A 72 6.98 -12.52 9.41
C TYR A 72 7.69 -11.25 9.87
N ARG A 73 7.15 -10.52 10.85
CA ARG A 73 7.83 -9.36 11.46
C ARG A 73 8.83 -9.77 12.55
N LYS A 74 8.86 -11.05 12.93
CA LYS A 74 9.72 -11.60 13.99
C LYS A 74 10.89 -12.43 13.45
N ILE A 75 10.96 -12.61 12.13
CA ILE A 75 12.06 -13.33 11.49
C ILE A 75 13.26 -12.38 11.45
N ARG A 76 14.39 -12.83 12.01
CA ARG A 76 15.68 -12.14 12.00
C ARG A 76 16.59 -12.75 10.95
#